data_AF-A0A7S2XFA7-F1
#
_entry.id   AF-A0A7S2XFA7-F1
#
_cell.length_a   1.000
_cell.length_b   1.000
_cell.length_c   1.000
_cell.angle_alpha   90.00
_cell.angle_beta   90.00
_cell.angle_gamma   90.00
#
_symmetry.space_group_name_H-M   'P 1'
#
loop_
_entity.id
_entity.type
_entity.pdbx_description
1 polymer ?
#
loop_
_entity_poly.entity_id
_entity_poly.type
_entity_poly.pdbx_seq_one_letter_code
_entity_poly.pdbx_strand_id
1 'polypeptide(L)'
;RKPEKVSGEKRSVISTFAGHTGPVLRAEWSPFHESSFASCSTDGQVCLWDTKRSSRGISEVLAAGGLRKKGLDDGFPPELLMRHIGHRGVVTSFRWNPLDPWMLVTLSDDSIATKRDGGTMQMWRPLRMLTGDPDEAKRDLNALLSQIT
;
A
#
# COMPACT_ATOMS: atom_id res chain seq x y z
N ARG A 1 -48.79 -3.53 -14.07
CA ARG A 1 -47.87 -4.22 -13.12
C ARG A 1 -47.34 -3.18 -12.14
N LYS A 2 -47.58 -3.32 -10.82
CA LYS A 2 -46.96 -2.46 -9.80
C LYS A 2 -45.49 -2.88 -9.62
N PRO A 3 -44.55 -1.94 -9.39
CA PRO A 3 -43.15 -2.29 -9.12
C PRO A 3 -43.05 -2.98 -7.75
N GLU A 4 -42.36 -4.12 -7.70
CA GLU A 4 -42.00 -4.80 -6.46
C GLU A 4 -41.06 -3.91 -5.63
N LYS A 5 -41.38 -3.77 -4.34
CA LYS A 5 -40.46 -3.18 -3.36
C LYS A 5 -39.33 -4.18 -3.12
N VAL A 6 -38.17 -3.94 -3.74
CA VAL A 6 -36.93 -4.58 -3.31
C VAL A 6 -36.63 -4.06 -1.90
N SER A 7 -36.67 -4.95 -0.91
CA SER A 7 -36.28 -4.66 0.46
C SER A 7 -34.84 -4.16 0.46
N GLY A 8 -34.63 -2.90 0.81
CA GLY A 8 -33.30 -2.29 0.81
C GLY A 8 -32.39 -2.99 1.84
N GLU A 9 -31.45 -3.79 1.36
CA GLU A 9 -30.36 -4.28 2.20
C GLU A 9 -29.57 -3.09 2.75
N LYS A 10 -29.44 -3.04 4.09
CA LYS A 10 -28.55 -2.08 4.75
C LYS A 10 -27.11 -2.41 4.36
N ARG A 11 -26.54 -1.63 3.45
CA ARG A 11 -25.09 -1.66 3.20
C ARG A 11 -24.37 -1.04 4.40
N SER A 12 -23.54 -1.84 5.08
CA SER A 12 -22.64 -1.37 6.12
C SER A 12 -21.19 -1.37 5.62
N VAL A 13 -20.39 -0.42 6.08
CA VAL A 13 -18.95 -0.40 5.81
C VAL A 13 -18.30 -1.65 6.41
N ILE A 14 -17.54 -2.38 5.59
CA ILE A 14 -16.84 -3.61 6.02
C ILE A 14 -15.51 -3.27 6.69
N SER A 15 -14.77 -2.32 6.12
CA SER A 15 -13.47 -1.87 6.64
C SER A 15 -13.16 -0.44 6.18
N THR A 16 -12.33 0.24 6.97
CA THR A 16 -11.86 1.60 6.70
C THR A 16 -10.34 1.63 6.73
N PHE A 17 -9.71 2.02 5.63
CA PHE A 17 -8.26 2.11 5.50
C PHE A 17 -7.80 3.55 5.72
N ALA A 18 -7.41 3.87 6.96
CA ALA A 18 -7.11 5.23 7.39
C ALA A 18 -5.61 5.58 7.20
N GLY A 19 -5.19 5.90 5.97
CA GLY A 19 -3.79 6.26 5.69
C GLY A 19 -3.56 7.66 5.16
N HIS A 20 -4.49 8.20 4.37
CA HIS A 20 -4.28 9.49 3.73
C HIS A 20 -4.72 10.64 4.63
N THR A 21 -3.98 11.75 4.58
CA THR A 21 -4.33 12.99 5.30
C THR A 21 -5.07 13.98 4.39
N GLY A 22 -5.24 13.65 3.11
CA GLY A 22 -6.00 14.42 2.14
C GLY A 22 -6.91 13.56 1.25
N PRO A 23 -7.78 14.17 0.44
CA PRO A 23 -8.64 13.48 -0.52
C PRO A 23 -7.92 12.41 -1.34
N VAL A 24 -8.47 11.20 -1.33
CA VAL A 24 -8.02 10.10 -2.20
C VAL A 24 -8.52 10.37 -3.62
N LEU A 25 -7.60 10.45 -4.58
CA LEU A 25 -7.90 10.77 -5.97
C LEU A 25 -8.07 9.52 -6.84
N ARG A 26 -7.39 8.42 -6.47
CA ARG A 26 -7.51 7.12 -7.13
C ARG A 26 -7.28 6.00 -6.13
N ALA A 27 -8.02 4.91 -6.29
CA ALA A 27 -7.76 3.63 -5.65
C ALA A 27 -8.01 2.50 -6.67
N GLU A 28 -7.09 1.54 -6.76
CA GLU A 28 -7.14 0.47 -7.77
C GLU A 28 -6.54 -0.82 -7.21
N TRP A 29 -7.25 -1.94 -7.39
CA TRP A 29 -6.78 -3.26 -7.02
C TRP A 29 -5.58 -3.68 -7.86
N SER A 30 -4.68 -4.44 -7.25
CA SER A 30 -3.57 -5.06 -7.99
C SER A 30 -4.12 -6.08 -9.00
N PRO A 31 -3.61 -6.11 -10.24
CA PRO A 31 -3.99 -7.14 -11.20
C PRO A 31 -3.40 -8.52 -10.87
N PHE A 32 -2.43 -8.60 -9.94
CA PHE A 32 -1.74 -9.83 -9.57
C PHE A 32 -2.07 -10.33 -8.16
N HIS A 33 -2.54 -9.45 -7.27
CA HIS A 33 -2.73 -9.76 -5.85
C HIS A 33 -4.15 -9.41 -5.38
N GLU A 34 -4.98 -10.44 -5.17
CA GLU A 34 -6.41 -10.26 -4.85
C GLU A 34 -6.68 -9.47 -3.57
N SER A 35 -5.79 -9.53 -2.58
CA SER A 35 -5.96 -8.85 -1.31
C SER A 35 -5.31 -7.48 -1.28
N SER A 36 -4.60 -7.09 -2.34
CA SER A 36 -3.80 -5.87 -2.37
C SER A 36 -4.34 -4.83 -3.32
N PHE A 37 -4.31 -3.57 -2.90
CA PHE A 37 -4.68 -2.43 -3.73
C PHE A 37 -3.77 -1.24 -3.42
N ALA A 38 -3.78 -0.26 -4.32
CA ALA A 38 -3.04 0.99 -4.16
C ALA A 38 -4.02 2.17 -4.11
N SER A 39 -3.62 3.24 -3.43
CA SER A 39 -4.34 4.51 -3.45
C SER A 39 -3.38 5.70 -3.53
N CYS A 40 -3.78 6.78 -4.20
CA CYS A 40 -3.05 8.04 -4.23
C CYS A 40 -3.92 9.22 -3.82
N SER A 41 -3.30 10.28 -3.31
CA SER A 41 -4.01 11.39 -2.67
C SER A 41 -3.34 12.75 -2.93
N THR A 42 -4.09 13.80 -2.63
CA THR A 42 -3.59 15.18 -2.57
C THR A 42 -2.56 15.41 -1.48
N ASP A 43 -2.38 14.48 -0.54
CA ASP A 43 -1.29 14.52 0.44
C ASP A 43 0.10 14.19 -0.15
N GLY A 44 0.15 13.91 -1.45
CA GLY A 44 1.37 13.60 -2.19
C GLY A 44 1.90 12.19 -1.99
N GLN A 45 1.08 11.31 -1.40
CA GLN A 45 1.46 9.96 -1.04
C GLN A 45 0.78 8.93 -1.93
N VAL A 46 1.45 7.80 -2.13
CA VAL A 46 0.82 6.56 -2.64
C VAL A 46 0.90 5.50 -1.56
N CYS A 47 -0.23 4.94 -1.15
CA CYS A 47 -0.27 3.86 -0.18
C CYS A 47 -0.52 2.54 -0.90
N LEU A 48 0.28 1.51 -0.56
CA LEU A 48 0.01 0.12 -0.90
C LEU A 48 -0.62 -0.57 0.30
N TRP A 49 -1.70 -1.30 0.06
CA TRP A 49 -2.53 -1.91 1.08
C TRP A 49 -2.61 -3.41 0.85
N ASP A 50 -2.77 -4.17 1.94
CA ASP A 50 -3.14 -5.57 1.92
C ASP A 50 -4.23 -5.85 2.96
N THR A 51 -5.40 -6.24 2.48
CA THR A 51 -6.59 -6.50 3.29
C THR A 51 -6.48 -7.74 4.16
N LYS A 52 -5.56 -8.67 3.85
CA LYS A 52 -5.31 -9.87 4.68
C LYS A 52 -4.27 -9.61 5.77
N ARG A 53 -3.53 -8.50 5.69
CA ARG A 53 -2.53 -8.17 6.69
C ARG A 53 -3.21 -7.76 7.99
N SER A 54 -2.84 -8.43 9.09
CA SER A 54 -3.36 -8.11 10.42
C SER A 54 -2.24 -7.58 11.32
N SER A 55 -2.62 -6.80 12.34
CA SER A 55 -1.73 -6.29 13.37
C SER A 55 -0.97 -7.38 14.14
N ARG A 56 -1.42 -8.64 14.06
CA ARG A 56 -0.76 -9.79 14.72
C ARG A 56 0.65 -10.05 14.19
N GLY A 57 0.85 -9.99 12.87
CA GLY A 57 2.15 -10.29 12.25
C GLY A 57 3.24 -9.30 12.67
N ILE A 58 2.90 -8.02 12.79
CA ILE A 58 3.84 -6.99 13.25
C ILE A 58 4.12 -7.14 14.75
N SER A 59 3.10 -7.47 15.55
CA SER A 59 3.27 -7.74 16.99
C SER A 59 4.21 -8.93 17.26
N GLU A 60 4.16 -9.97 16.44
CA GLU A 60 5.01 -11.16 16.56
C GLU A 60 6.46 -10.87 16.18
N VAL A 61 6.69 -10.11 15.10
CA VAL A 61 8.04 -9.67 14.70
C VAL A 61 8.67 -8.74 15.74
N LEU A 62 7.90 -7.78 16.28
CA LEU A 62 8.39 -6.92 17.36
C LEU A 62 8.73 -7.71 18.63
N ALA A 63 7.90 -8.70 18.98
CA ALA A 63 8.15 -9.58 20.11
C ALA A 63 9.41 -10.43 19.91
N ALA A 64 9.62 -10.97 18.71
CA ALA A 64 10.80 -11.77 18.36
C ALA A 64 12.09 -10.93 18.30
N GLY A 65 12.02 -9.65 17.94
CA GLY A 65 13.16 -8.73 17.87
C GLY A 65 13.51 -8.02 19.18
N GLY A 66 12.81 -8.31 20.29
CA GLY A 66 13.00 -7.61 21.58
C GLY A 66 12.64 -6.11 21.54
N LEU A 67 11.98 -5.67 20.47
CA LEU A 67 11.56 -4.28 20.28
C LEU A 67 10.25 -4.07 21.04
N ARG A 68 10.26 -3.13 21.99
CA ARG A 68 9.04 -2.77 22.73
C ARG A 68 8.02 -2.16 21.76
N LYS A 69 6.75 -2.50 21.94
CA LYS A 69 5.58 -1.95 21.21
C LYS A 69 5.44 -0.42 21.27
N LYS A 70 6.26 0.26 22.08
CA LYS A 70 6.22 1.71 22.31
C LYS A 70 6.82 2.42 21.08
N GLY A 71 5.97 2.94 20.21
CA GLY A 71 6.38 3.47 18.89
C GLY A 71 5.80 2.71 17.68
N LEU A 72 4.89 1.75 17.89
CA LEU A 72 4.13 1.09 16.82
C LEU A 72 2.61 1.35 16.94
N ASP A 73 2.19 1.78 18.11
CA ASP A 73 0.89 2.36 18.44
C ASP A 73 0.68 3.78 17.86
N ASP A 74 1.62 4.27 17.05
CA ASP A 74 1.69 5.57 16.37
C ASP A 74 0.56 5.85 15.36
N GLY A 75 -0.46 4.99 15.30
CA GLY A 75 -1.62 5.17 14.42
C GLY A 75 -1.40 4.70 12.98
N PHE A 76 -0.39 3.86 12.70
CA PHE A 76 -0.26 3.25 11.38
C PHE A 76 -1.24 2.07 11.21
N PRO A 77 -2.06 2.06 10.14
CA PRO A 77 -2.98 0.95 9.91
C PRO A 77 -2.22 -0.35 9.66
N PRO A 78 -2.60 -1.47 10.30
CA PRO A 78 -1.93 -2.74 10.10
C PRO A 78 -2.01 -3.28 8.67
N GLU A 79 -2.99 -2.82 7.89
CA GLU A 79 -3.20 -3.18 6.50
C GLU A 79 -2.28 -2.42 5.54
N LEU A 80 -1.58 -1.39 6.01
CA LEU A 80 -0.66 -0.61 5.17
C LEU A 80 0.63 -1.42 4.93
N LEU A 81 0.91 -1.78 3.68
CA LEU A 81 2.17 -2.41 3.28
C LEU A 81 3.29 -1.38 3.28
N MET A 82 3.13 -0.31 2.50
CA MET A 82 4.04 0.83 2.47
C MET A 82 3.34 2.10 2.03
N ARG A 83 4.03 3.20 2.28
CA ARG A 83 3.76 4.49 1.69
C ARG A 83 4.94 4.93 0.83
N HIS A 84 4.66 5.31 -0.40
CA HIS A 84 5.61 5.97 -1.28
C HIS A 84 5.51 7.48 -1.08
N ILE A 85 6.58 8.07 -0.55
CA ILE A 85 6.73 9.51 -0.21
C ILE A 85 7.71 10.18 -1.18
N GLY A 86 7.74 9.73 -2.44
CA GLY A 86 8.69 10.22 -3.44
C GLY A 86 8.25 11.49 -4.17
N HIS A 87 6.95 11.82 -4.15
CA HIS A 87 6.43 13.00 -4.86
C HIS A 87 6.53 14.26 -4.00
N ARG A 88 6.57 15.42 -4.67
CA ARG A 88 6.68 16.72 -4.02
C ARG A 88 5.35 17.47 -3.95
N GLY A 89 4.36 17.04 -4.72
CA GLY A 89 3.03 17.61 -4.78
C GLY A 89 1.95 16.54 -4.83
N VAL A 90 0.80 16.90 -5.38
CA VAL A 90 -0.41 16.07 -5.42
C VAL A 90 -0.20 14.89 -6.35
N VAL A 91 -0.39 13.66 -5.87
CA VAL A 91 -0.38 12.48 -6.76
C VAL A 91 -1.74 12.35 -7.42
N THR A 92 -1.82 12.85 -8.64
CA THR A 92 -3.04 12.93 -9.45
C THR A 92 -3.54 11.56 -9.91
N SER A 93 -2.62 10.62 -10.18
CA SER A 93 -2.96 9.30 -10.73
C SER A 93 -1.83 8.30 -10.56
N PHE A 94 -2.16 7.02 -10.73
CA PHE A 94 -1.19 5.94 -10.87
C PHE A 94 -1.76 4.83 -11.75
N ARG A 95 -0.89 3.94 -12.23
CA ARG A 95 -1.28 2.69 -12.91
C ARG A 95 -0.35 1.55 -12.51
N TRP A 96 -0.95 0.39 -12.28
CA TRP A 96 -0.22 -0.86 -12.19
C TRP A 96 0.37 -1.23 -13.55
N ASN A 97 1.59 -1.74 -13.56
CA ASN A 97 2.13 -2.43 -14.73
C ASN A 97 1.41 -3.78 -14.85
N PRO A 98 0.75 -4.10 -15.97
CA PRO A 98 0.07 -5.39 -16.15
C PRO A 98 1.03 -6.56 -16.46
N LEU A 99 2.33 -6.29 -16.64
CA LEU A 99 3.33 -7.30 -17.03
C LEU A 99 4.33 -7.63 -15.92
N ASP A 100 4.53 -6.73 -14.95
CA ASP A 100 5.50 -6.90 -13.87
C ASP A 100 4.82 -6.68 -12.52
N PRO A 101 4.63 -7.74 -11.70
CA PRO A 101 4.05 -7.62 -10.37
C PRO A 101 4.75 -6.57 -9.52
N TRP A 102 3.96 -5.84 -8.73
CA TRP A 102 4.45 -4.78 -7.83
C TRP A 102 5.10 -3.57 -8.51
N MET A 103 5.10 -3.48 -9.83
CA MET A 103 5.59 -2.29 -10.52
C MET A 103 4.44 -1.32 -10.83
N LEU A 104 4.67 -0.03 -10.56
CA LEU A 104 3.69 1.02 -10.81
C LEU A 104 4.35 2.24 -11.46
N VAL A 105 3.52 3.01 -12.16
CA VAL A 105 3.82 4.38 -12.57
C VAL A 105 2.88 5.33 -11.83
N THR A 106 3.42 6.38 -11.24
CA THR A 106 2.69 7.40 -10.48
C THR A 106 2.94 8.79 -11.07
N LEU A 107 1.89 9.61 -11.14
CA LEU A 107 1.89 10.94 -11.75
C LEU A 107 1.55 11.98 -10.70
N SER A 108 2.36 13.03 -10.60
CA SER A 108 2.17 14.13 -9.67
C SER A 108 2.14 15.47 -10.39
N ASP A 109 1.29 16.36 -9.88
CA ASP A 109 1.37 17.78 -10.16
C ASP A 109 2.17 18.44 -9.03
N ASP A 110 3.38 18.88 -9.38
CA ASP A 110 4.32 19.49 -8.44
C ASP A 110 4.32 21.03 -8.55
N SER A 111 3.37 21.61 -9.28
CA SER A 111 3.31 23.05 -9.55
C SER A 111 3.26 23.90 -8.29
N ILE A 112 2.42 23.50 -7.33
CA ILE A 112 2.25 24.18 -6.04
C ILE A 112 3.55 24.12 -5.22
N ALA A 113 4.19 22.96 -5.17
CA ALA A 113 5.36 22.73 -4.34
C ALA A 113 6.63 23.36 -4.91
N THR A 114 6.76 23.36 -6.24
CA THR A 114 7.97 23.84 -6.93
C THR A 114 7.89 25.28 -7.40
N LYS A 115 6.69 25.89 -7.37
CA LYS A 115 6.40 27.21 -7.97
C LYS A 115 6.84 27.30 -9.43
N ARG A 116 6.82 26.16 -10.13
CA ARG A 116 7.17 26.00 -11.54
C ARG A 116 6.10 25.15 -12.19
N ASP A 117 5.72 25.46 -13.42
CA ASP A 117 4.80 24.62 -14.16
C ASP A 117 5.49 23.29 -14.51
N GLY A 118 4.86 22.18 -14.16
CA GLY A 118 5.38 20.85 -14.42
C GLY A 118 4.85 19.78 -13.46
N GLY A 119 4.91 18.53 -13.91
CA GLY A 119 4.59 17.36 -13.11
C GLY A 119 5.73 16.36 -13.11
N THR A 120 5.75 15.48 -12.11
CA THR A 120 6.69 14.34 -12.08
C THR A 120 5.98 13.04 -12.37
N MET A 121 6.64 12.19 -13.17
CA MET A 121 6.29 10.80 -13.32
C MET A 121 7.36 9.96 -12.62
N GLN A 122 6.95 9.00 -11.80
CA GLN A 122 7.87 8.07 -11.15
C GLN A 122 7.44 6.65 -11.49
N MET A 123 8.41 5.80 -11.81
CA MET A 123 8.22 4.36 -12.02
C MET A 123 9.01 3.63 -10.96
N TRP A 124 8.36 2.77 -10.20
CA TRP A 124 8.97 2.15 -9.03
C TRP A 124 8.37 0.78 -8.72
N ARG A 125 9.11 0.02 -7.92
CA ARG A 125 8.68 -1.25 -7.33
C ARG A 125 9.08 -1.27 -5.86
N PRO A 126 8.21 -1.74 -4.94
CA PRO A 126 8.56 -2.06 -3.57
C PRO A 126 9.74 -3.03 -3.50
N LEU A 127 10.44 -3.01 -2.37
CA LEU A 127 11.42 -4.04 -2.05
C LEU A 127 10.71 -5.40 -1.88
N ARG A 128 11.29 -6.47 -2.45
CA ARG A 128 10.76 -7.83 -2.35
C ARG A 128 10.57 -8.29 -0.91
N MET A 129 11.38 -7.80 0.04
CA MET A 129 11.22 -8.12 1.46
C MET A 129 9.89 -7.65 2.05
N LEU A 130 9.26 -6.63 1.45
CA LEU A 130 7.98 -6.10 1.91
C LEU A 130 6.79 -6.84 1.30
N THR A 131 6.96 -7.35 0.08
CA THR A 131 5.86 -7.87 -0.74
C THR A 131 5.94 -9.37 -1.02
N GLY A 132 7.05 -10.01 -0.69
CA GLY A 132 7.27 -11.44 -0.81
C GLY A 132 6.81 -12.21 0.42
N ASP A 133 6.69 -13.53 0.28
CA ASP A 133 6.42 -14.44 1.39
C ASP A 133 7.63 -14.44 2.35
N PRO A 134 7.45 -14.13 3.65
CA PRO A 134 8.53 -14.19 4.63
C PRO A 134 9.23 -15.56 4.67
N ASP A 135 8.51 -16.65 4.40
CA ASP A 135 9.09 -17.99 4.39
C ASP A 135 9.88 -18.26 3.11
N GLU A 136 9.49 -17.66 1.99
CA GLU A 136 10.32 -17.59 0.78
C GLU A 136 11.59 -16.80 1.04
N ALA A 137 11.50 -15.62 1.67
CA ALA A 137 12.67 -14.82 2.03
C ALA A 137 13.63 -15.57 2.97
N LYS A 138 13.10 -16.29 3.97
CA LYS A 138 13.90 -17.17 4.84
C LYS A 138 14.56 -18.31 4.07
N ARG A 139 13.84 -18.94 3.13
CA ARG A 139 14.39 -20.01 2.27
C ARG A 139 15.54 -19.50 1.42
N ASP A 140 15.35 -18.35 0.75
CA ASP A 140 16.39 -17.70 -0.05
C ASP A 140 17.62 -17.37 0.80
N LEU A 141 17.42 -16.82 2.00
CA LEU A 141 18.51 -16.53 2.94
C LEU A 141 19.27 -17.80 3.35
N ASN A 142 18.55 -18.86 3.74
CA ASN A 142 19.18 -20.12 4.13
C ASN A 142 19.96 -20.77 2.99
N ALA A 143 19.44 -20.70 1.75
CA ALA A 143 20.13 -21.20 0.57
C ALA A 143 21.41 -20.41 0.25
N LEU A 144 21.45 -19.11 0.52
CA LEU A 144 22.66 -18.29 0.41
C LEU A 144 23.65 -18.64 1.52
N LEU A 145 23.20 -18.77 2.77
CA LEU A 145 24.07 -19.11 3.91
C LEU A 145 24.75 -20.47 3.73
N SER A 146 24.06 -21.45 3.14
CA SER A 146 24.65 -22.77 2.83
C SER A 146 25.73 -22.74 1.75
N GLN A 147 25.87 -21.64 0.99
CA GLN A 147 26.96 -21.49 0.01
C GLN A 147 28.21 -20.85 0.62
N ILE A 148 28.10 -20.28 1.82
CA ILE A 148 29.17 -19.52 2.49
C ILE A 148 29.73 -20.32 3.70
N THR A 149 29.08 -21.42 4.08
CA THR A 149 29.51 -22.36 5.13
C THR A 149 29.96 -23.66 4.50
#